data_AF-A0A257V6J1-F1
#
_entry.id   AF-A0A257V6J1-F1
#
_cell.length_a   1.000
_cell.length_b   1.000
_cell.length_c   1.000
_cell.angle_alpha   90.00
_cell.angle_beta   90.00
_cell.angle_gamma   90.00
#
_symmetry.space_group_name_H-M   'P 1'
#
loop_
_entity.id
_entity.type
_entity.pdbx_description
1 polymer ?
#
loop_
_entity_poly.entity_id
_entity_poly.type
_entity_poly.pdbx_seq_one_letter_code
_entity_poly.pdbx_strand_id
1 'polypeptide(L)'
;MDSRLRDVAVSLALFAVTVVMAVQESWATTDLVWGLWVSSLAVGYSLILASIVGTLVTGTPASLMPQRTRPGAPPPARAAGGFHPPAGCAALPLNAFVAMVCIGVLGLSRVTAAVLLLAGASTLLAVGGMLRSRPGFGAFPDPDHGVARVVVMLPGVLFMVGFFTVHFFGFHLIHGLLLNGFFPLVRATPFGKSPEQVFALVTSFAAEAMRRYWPFVAASALSRLPAYARAFAITDGGMLFAPYLNVIRMHAMIFVFAFLGRGRIESWGLYALLVVYFLPLGSVIGLLRRRPPAGAAGGVTTPV
;
A
#
# COMPACT_ATOMS: atom_id res chain seq x y z
N MET A 1 -16.11 24.26 -9.58
CA MET A 1 -15.99 23.73 -8.20
C MET A 1 -14.56 23.24 -8.02
N ASP A 2 -13.86 23.65 -6.96
CA ASP A 2 -12.48 23.21 -6.66
C ASP A 2 -12.42 21.67 -6.61
N SER A 3 -11.47 21.04 -7.32
CA SER A 3 -11.34 19.58 -7.37
C SER A 3 -11.22 18.97 -5.97
N ARG A 4 -10.60 19.69 -5.03
CA ARG A 4 -10.49 19.24 -3.62
C ARG A 4 -11.83 19.25 -2.91
N LEU A 5 -12.67 20.26 -3.17
CA LEU A 5 -14.00 20.34 -2.55
C LEU A 5 -14.87 19.17 -3.02
N ARG A 6 -14.78 18.84 -4.32
CA ARG A 6 -15.44 17.65 -4.88
C ARG A 6 -14.95 16.37 -4.20
N ASP A 7 -13.64 16.18 -4.04
CA ASP A 7 -13.08 14.98 -3.39
C ASP A 7 -13.54 14.84 -1.93
N VAL A 8 -13.60 15.96 -1.20
CA VAL A 8 -14.12 15.99 0.18
C VAL A 8 -15.61 15.67 0.20
N ALA A 9 -16.41 16.28 -0.67
CA ALA A 9 -17.85 16.04 -0.76
C ALA A 9 -18.17 14.57 -1.08
N VAL A 10 -17.45 13.98 -2.04
CA VAL A 10 -17.59 12.55 -2.38
C VAL A 10 -17.22 11.68 -1.18
N SER A 11 -16.12 12.00 -0.48
CA SER A 11 -15.70 11.24 0.70
C SER A 11 -16.72 11.32 1.84
N LEU A 12 -17.31 12.49 2.07
CA LEU A 12 -18.37 12.68 3.06
C LEU A 12 -19.67 11.96 2.67
N ALA A 13 -20.04 11.97 1.39
CA ALA A 13 -21.20 11.23 0.90
C ALA A 13 -21.01 9.72 1.09
N LEU A 14 -19.84 9.18 0.76
CA LEU A 14 -19.51 7.76 0.96
C LEU A 14 -19.45 7.37 2.45
N PHE A 15 -18.99 8.28 3.30
CA PHE A 15 -19.07 8.11 4.75
C PHE A 15 -20.53 8.04 5.22
N ALA A 16 -21.38 8.98 4.80
CA ALA A 16 -22.79 9.00 5.16
C ALA A 16 -23.51 7.72 4.70
N VAL A 17 -23.25 7.25 3.48
CA VAL A 17 -23.79 5.97 2.97
C VAL A 17 -23.35 4.80 3.85
N THR A 18 -22.06 4.72 4.21
CA THR A 18 -21.56 3.67 5.10
C THR A 18 -22.24 3.70 6.47
N VAL A 19 -22.47 4.88 7.04
CA VAL A 19 -23.18 5.04 8.33
C VAL A 19 -24.64 4.61 8.20
N VAL A 20 -25.34 5.03 7.14
CA VAL A 20 -26.74 4.63 6.91
C VAL A 20 -26.85 3.12 6.77
N MET A 21 -25.96 2.49 6.01
CA MET A 21 -25.90 1.02 5.89
C MET A 21 -25.66 0.36 7.25
N ALA A 22 -24.71 0.84 8.03
CA ALA A 22 -24.41 0.28 9.35
C ALA A 22 -25.61 0.37 10.30
N VAL A 23 -26.37 1.46 10.24
CA VAL A 23 -27.59 1.63 11.05
C VAL A 23 -28.71 0.72 10.56
N GLN A 24 -28.95 0.65 9.25
CA GLN A 24 -30.01 -0.19 8.66
C GLN A 24 -29.79 -1.68 8.92
N GLU A 25 -28.54 -2.13 8.80
CA GLU A 25 -28.15 -3.52 9.03
C GLU A 25 -27.88 -3.84 10.51
N SER A 26 -28.11 -2.88 11.41
CA SER A 26 -27.87 -3.02 12.86
C SER A 26 -26.48 -3.58 13.19
N TRP A 27 -25.45 -3.07 12.52
CA TRP A 27 -24.09 -3.60 12.66
C TRP A 27 -23.61 -3.54 14.11
N ALA A 28 -23.17 -4.69 14.60
CA ALA A 28 -22.41 -4.81 15.83
C ALA A 28 -20.94 -4.45 15.59
N THR A 29 -20.20 -4.28 16.68
CA THR A 29 -18.74 -4.09 16.64
C THR A 29 -18.04 -5.20 15.86
N THR A 30 -18.53 -6.44 15.98
CA THR A 30 -18.04 -7.60 15.22
C THR A 30 -18.14 -7.36 13.71
N ASP A 31 -19.28 -6.88 13.22
CA ASP A 31 -19.49 -6.67 11.78
C ASP A 31 -18.54 -5.60 11.23
N LEU A 32 -18.38 -4.51 11.98
CA LEU A 32 -17.48 -3.41 11.58
C LEU A 32 -16.02 -3.85 11.54
N VAL A 33 -15.55 -4.55 12.58
CA VAL A 33 -14.16 -4.99 12.67
C VAL A 33 -13.82 -6.03 11.60
N TRP A 34 -14.72 -6.98 11.34
CA TRP A 34 -14.51 -7.97 10.27
C TRP A 34 -14.67 -7.38 8.87
N GLY A 35 -15.60 -6.44 8.67
CA GLY A 35 -15.72 -5.66 7.44
C GLY A 35 -14.44 -4.89 7.13
N LEU A 36 -13.87 -4.22 8.14
CA LEU A 36 -12.58 -3.52 8.02
C LEU A 36 -11.43 -4.47 7.71
N TRP A 37 -11.36 -5.62 8.39
CA TRP A 37 -10.32 -6.62 8.17
C TRP A 37 -10.38 -7.20 6.74
N VAL A 38 -11.56 -7.60 6.26
CA VAL A 38 -11.69 -8.19 4.91
C VAL A 38 -11.55 -7.13 3.81
N SER A 39 -11.99 -5.90 4.06
CA SER A 39 -11.74 -4.79 3.15
C SER A 39 -10.26 -4.43 3.07
N SER A 40 -9.56 -4.40 4.20
CA SER A 40 -8.11 -4.26 4.23
C SER A 40 -7.46 -5.38 3.41
N LEU A 41 -7.85 -6.62 3.64
CA LEU A 41 -7.30 -7.78 2.92
C LEU A 41 -7.48 -7.64 1.40
N ALA A 42 -8.69 -7.35 0.92
CA ALA A 42 -8.99 -7.29 -0.52
C ALA A 42 -8.51 -5.99 -1.18
N VAL A 43 -8.96 -4.84 -0.66
CA VAL A 43 -8.70 -3.51 -1.23
C VAL A 43 -7.27 -3.07 -0.95
N GLY A 44 -6.75 -3.36 0.25
CA GLY A 44 -5.36 -3.06 0.60
C GLY A 44 -4.37 -3.86 -0.23
N TYR A 45 -4.58 -5.17 -0.40
CA TYR A 45 -3.67 -5.98 -1.22
C TYR A 45 -3.70 -5.58 -2.70
N SER A 46 -4.89 -5.33 -3.26
CA SER A 46 -5.00 -4.88 -4.65
C SER A 46 -4.40 -3.49 -4.87
N LEU A 47 -4.39 -2.59 -3.88
CA LEU A 47 -3.64 -1.33 -3.95
C LEU A 47 -2.12 -1.56 -4.00
N ILE A 48 -1.59 -2.51 -3.22
CA ILE A 48 -0.17 -2.90 -3.28
C ILE A 48 0.17 -3.45 -4.67
N LEU A 49 -0.69 -4.31 -5.22
CA LEU A 49 -0.50 -4.81 -6.59
C LEU A 49 -0.56 -3.68 -7.62
N ALA A 50 -1.51 -2.76 -7.49
CA ALA A 50 -1.62 -1.61 -8.38
C ALA A 50 -0.36 -0.73 -8.35
N SER A 51 0.25 -0.52 -7.17
CA SER A 51 1.52 0.23 -7.08
C SER A 51 2.71 -0.52 -7.66
N ILE A 52 2.78 -1.84 -7.47
CA ILE A 52 3.85 -2.65 -8.04
C ILE A 52 3.73 -2.69 -9.58
N VAL A 53 2.53 -2.87 -10.10
CA VAL A 53 2.26 -2.83 -11.55
C VAL A 53 2.53 -1.43 -12.11
N GLY A 54 2.08 -0.38 -11.42
CA GLY A 54 2.38 1.00 -11.79
C GLY A 54 3.88 1.27 -11.88
N THR A 55 4.66 0.74 -10.93
CA THR A 55 6.13 0.79 -10.95
C THR A 55 6.70 0.07 -12.18
N LEU A 56 6.22 -1.12 -12.52
CA LEU A 56 6.68 -1.85 -13.71
C LEU A 56 6.35 -1.12 -15.02
N VAL A 57 5.16 -0.53 -15.11
CA VAL A 57 4.66 0.09 -16.35
C VAL A 57 5.26 1.48 -16.57
N THR A 58 5.28 2.30 -15.52
CA THR A 58 5.60 3.73 -15.62
C THR A 58 6.92 4.11 -14.94
N GLY A 59 7.47 3.23 -14.11
CA GLY A 59 8.70 3.48 -13.36
C GLY A 59 9.97 3.33 -14.18
N THR A 60 11.08 3.46 -13.46
CA THR A 60 12.45 3.30 -13.96
C THR A 60 13.18 2.38 -12.97
N PRO A 61 14.30 1.73 -13.31
CA PRO A 61 15.02 0.93 -12.31
C PRO A 61 15.39 1.71 -11.03
N ALA A 62 15.55 3.05 -11.12
CA ALA A 62 15.75 3.91 -9.96
C ALA A 62 14.54 3.98 -9.00
N SER A 63 13.31 3.72 -9.45
CA SER A 63 12.12 3.69 -8.58
C SER A 63 12.14 2.58 -7.54
N LEU A 64 12.94 1.54 -7.77
CA LEU A 64 13.05 0.40 -6.85
C LEU A 64 13.92 0.72 -5.62
N MET A 65 14.65 1.85 -5.65
CA MET A 65 15.46 2.29 -4.52
C MET A 65 14.72 3.33 -3.68
N PRO A 66 14.81 3.24 -2.33
CA PRO A 66 14.33 4.30 -1.45
C PRO A 66 15.08 5.60 -1.75
N GLN A 67 14.40 6.58 -2.34
CA GLN A 67 14.92 7.93 -2.36
C GLN A 67 14.70 8.55 -0.98
N ARG A 68 15.77 9.09 -0.38
CA ARG A 68 15.65 9.96 0.80
C ARG A 68 15.00 11.28 0.38
N THR A 69 13.69 11.30 0.21
CA THR A 69 12.96 12.56 0.13
C THR A 69 12.92 13.16 1.52
N ARG A 70 13.51 14.35 1.67
CA ARG A 70 13.40 15.13 2.91
C ARG A 70 11.91 15.39 3.19
N PRO A 71 11.39 15.14 4.40
CA PRO A 71 9.98 15.39 4.69
C PRO A 71 9.59 16.84 4.35
N GLY A 72 8.59 17.03 3.50
CA GLY A 72 8.13 18.35 3.06
C GLY A 72 8.90 18.95 1.88
N ALA A 73 9.90 18.27 1.32
CA ALA A 73 10.45 18.68 0.03
C ALA A 73 9.35 18.57 -1.04
N PRO A 74 9.17 19.59 -1.90
CA PRO A 74 8.29 19.45 -3.05
C PRO A 74 8.72 18.21 -3.84
N PRO A 75 7.78 17.46 -4.45
CA PRO A 75 8.15 16.36 -5.35
C PRO A 75 9.18 16.92 -6.32
N PRO A 76 10.30 16.22 -6.55
CA PRO A 76 11.31 16.73 -7.46
C PRO A 76 10.58 17.03 -8.76
N ALA A 77 10.43 18.33 -9.07
CA ALA A 77 10.13 18.73 -10.44
C ALA A 77 11.13 17.95 -11.27
N ARG A 78 10.69 17.23 -12.31
CA ARG A 78 11.59 16.52 -13.24
C ARG A 78 12.66 17.52 -13.64
N ALA A 79 13.75 17.54 -12.89
CA ALA A 79 14.68 18.64 -12.94
C ALA A 79 15.52 18.24 -14.14
N ALA A 80 15.27 18.92 -15.25
CA ALA A 80 15.80 18.58 -16.56
C ALA A 80 17.35 18.63 -16.64
N GLY A 81 18.06 18.75 -15.51
CA GLY A 81 19.52 18.74 -15.43
C GLY A 81 20.11 18.17 -14.14
N GLY A 82 19.34 17.44 -13.31
CA GLY A 82 19.90 16.76 -12.15
C GLY A 82 20.65 15.48 -12.55
N PHE A 83 21.84 15.22 -12.00
CA PHE A 83 22.54 13.95 -12.18
C PHE A 83 21.68 12.81 -11.61
N HIS A 84 21.03 12.07 -12.49
CA HIS A 84 20.41 10.81 -12.15
C HIS A 84 21.47 9.72 -12.33
N PRO A 85 21.85 8.98 -11.28
CA PRO A 85 22.70 7.82 -11.46
C PRO A 85 22.04 6.91 -12.50
N PRO A 86 22.79 6.39 -13.49
CA PRO A 86 22.22 5.59 -14.56
C PRO A 86 21.44 4.43 -13.93
N ALA A 87 20.26 4.15 -14.45
CA ALA A 87 19.33 3.21 -13.86
C ALA A 87 19.94 1.81 -13.63
N GLY A 88 20.94 1.44 -14.43
CA GLY A 88 21.73 0.24 -14.23
C GLY A 88 22.40 0.14 -12.85
N CYS A 89 22.81 1.25 -12.23
CA CYS A 89 23.42 1.26 -10.89
C CYS A 89 22.45 0.77 -9.81
N ALA A 90 21.16 1.06 -9.94
CA ALA A 90 20.15 0.67 -8.95
C ALA A 90 19.83 -0.83 -9.02
N ALA A 91 19.89 -1.43 -10.21
CA ALA A 91 19.57 -2.84 -10.42
C ALA A 91 20.59 -3.79 -9.77
N LEU A 92 21.87 -3.42 -9.73
CA LEU A 92 22.95 -4.30 -9.23
C LEU A 92 22.79 -4.74 -7.76
N PRO A 93 22.72 -3.81 -6.77
CA PRO A 93 22.58 -4.22 -5.38
C PRO A 93 21.22 -4.87 -5.12
N LEU A 94 20.17 -4.48 -5.86
CA LEU A 94 18.87 -5.12 -5.75
C LEU A 94 18.90 -6.56 -6.23
N ASN A 95 19.48 -6.84 -7.40
CA ASN A 95 19.62 -8.19 -7.94
C ASN A 95 20.47 -9.08 -7.02
N ALA A 96 21.56 -8.54 -6.48
CA ALA A 96 22.38 -9.25 -5.51
C ALA A 96 21.59 -9.58 -4.23
N PHE A 97 20.81 -8.62 -3.73
CA PHE A 97 19.94 -8.83 -2.57
C PHE A 97 18.86 -9.89 -2.85
N VAL A 98 18.16 -9.80 -3.98
CA VAL A 98 17.14 -10.78 -4.40
C VAL A 98 17.76 -12.18 -4.53
N ALA A 99 18.91 -12.30 -5.17
CA ALA A 99 19.64 -13.56 -5.29
C ALA A 99 19.98 -14.16 -3.92
N MET A 100 20.54 -13.35 -3.01
CA MET A 100 20.89 -13.76 -1.65
C MET A 100 19.66 -14.24 -0.88
N VAL A 101 18.55 -13.48 -0.91
CA VAL A 101 17.31 -13.85 -0.22
C VAL A 101 16.72 -15.13 -0.81
N CYS A 102 16.68 -15.27 -2.14
CA CYS A 102 16.16 -16.46 -2.78
C CYS A 102 16.99 -17.71 -2.46
N ILE A 103 18.32 -17.62 -2.46
CA ILE A 103 19.19 -18.73 -2.04
C ILE A 103 18.97 -19.05 -0.56
N GLY A 104 18.89 -18.04 0.30
CA GLY A 104 18.70 -18.23 1.75
C GLY A 104 17.35 -18.85 2.12
N VAL A 105 16.28 -18.49 1.43
CA VAL A 105 14.90 -18.94 1.74
C VAL A 105 14.54 -20.23 1.00
N LEU A 106 14.92 -20.35 -0.28
CA LEU A 106 14.49 -21.45 -1.16
C LEU A 106 15.61 -22.48 -1.40
N GLY A 107 16.82 -22.26 -0.88
CA GLY A 107 17.98 -23.11 -1.15
C GLY A 107 18.37 -23.13 -2.63
N LEU A 108 19.05 -24.20 -3.07
CA LEU A 108 19.43 -24.42 -4.47
C LEU A 108 18.31 -25.12 -5.26
N SER A 109 17.11 -24.55 -5.23
CA SER A 109 15.94 -25.08 -5.94
C SER A 109 15.93 -24.65 -7.42
N ARG A 110 15.06 -25.30 -8.22
CA ARG A 110 14.79 -24.88 -9.62
C ARG A 110 14.24 -23.45 -9.69
N VAL A 111 13.46 -23.03 -8.69
CA VAL A 111 12.93 -21.66 -8.59
C VAL A 111 14.08 -20.68 -8.36
N THR A 112 15.00 -21.00 -7.46
CA THR A 112 16.20 -20.20 -7.22
C THR A 112 17.03 -20.05 -8.50
N ALA A 113 17.27 -21.15 -9.23
CA ALA A 113 17.99 -21.09 -10.50
C ALA A 113 17.31 -20.16 -11.52
N ALA A 114 15.98 -20.22 -11.66
CA ALA A 114 15.23 -19.33 -12.54
C ALA A 114 15.36 -17.85 -12.13
N VAL A 115 15.27 -17.55 -10.83
CA VAL A 115 15.46 -16.19 -10.31
C VAL A 115 16.89 -15.70 -10.54
N LEU A 116 17.90 -16.54 -10.34
CA LEU A 116 19.30 -16.21 -10.60
C LEU A 116 19.58 -15.93 -12.08
N LEU A 117 18.98 -16.71 -12.99
CA LEU A 117 19.07 -16.45 -14.42
C LEU A 117 18.45 -15.10 -14.78
N LEU A 118 17.28 -14.80 -14.23
CA LEU A 118 16.60 -13.53 -14.46
C LEU A 118 17.39 -12.35 -13.88
N ALA A 119 17.90 -12.47 -12.65
CA ALA A 119 18.75 -11.47 -12.02
C ALA A 119 20.07 -11.27 -12.78
N GLY A 120 20.65 -12.35 -13.32
CA GLY A 120 21.83 -12.33 -14.18
C GLY A 120 21.57 -11.57 -15.48
N ALA A 121 20.46 -11.88 -16.18
CA ALA A 121 20.05 -11.17 -17.38
C ALA A 121 19.80 -9.68 -17.11
N SER A 122 19.08 -9.36 -16.02
CA SER A 122 18.86 -7.98 -15.57
C SER A 122 20.19 -7.25 -15.32
N THR A 123 21.12 -7.89 -14.61
CA THR A 123 22.46 -7.34 -14.32
C THR A 123 23.27 -7.10 -15.59
N LEU A 124 23.28 -8.05 -16.53
CA LEU A 124 23.99 -7.92 -17.80
C LEU A 124 23.45 -6.75 -18.64
N LEU A 125 22.12 -6.61 -18.73
CA LEU A 125 21.49 -5.49 -19.44
C LEU A 125 21.75 -4.14 -18.76
N ALA A 126 21.68 -4.11 -17.42
CA ALA A 126 21.98 -2.92 -16.63
C ALA A 126 23.44 -2.45 -16.85
N VAL A 127 24.41 -3.35 -16.72
CA VAL A 127 25.83 -3.04 -16.92
C VAL A 127 26.13 -2.69 -18.37
N GLY A 128 25.65 -3.50 -19.33
CA GLY A 128 25.86 -3.23 -20.74
C GLY A 128 25.28 -1.89 -21.18
N GLY A 129 24.10 -1.54 -20.67
CA GLY A 129 23.49 -0.22 -20.83
C GLY A 129 24.35 0.93 -20.28
N MET A 130 24.91 0.77 -19.08
CA MET A 130 25.85 1.74 -18.50
C MET A 130 27.14 1.90 -19.32
N LEU A 131 27.59 0.83 -19.96
CA LEU A 131 28.80 0.83 -20.78
C LEU A 131 28.55 1.25 -22.22
N ARG A 132 27.31 1.53 -22.63
CA ARG A 132 26.93 1.82 -24.03
C ARG A 132 27.72 2.95 -24.69
N SER A 133 28.19 3.94 -23.91
CA SER A 133 29.04 5.03 -24.43
C SER A 133 30.48 4.61 -24.73
N ARG A 134 30.91 3.42 -24.30
CA ARG A 134 32.24 2.89 -24.57
C ARG A 134 32.30 2.19 -25.94
N PRO A 135 33.44 2.28 -26.64
CA PRO A 135 33.65 1.54 -27.88
C PRO A 135 33.35 0.04 -27.70
N GLY A 136 32.57 -0.53 -28.63
CA GLY A 136 32.18 -1.94 -28.62
C GLY A 136 30.87 -2.27 -27.87
N PHE A 137 30.31 -1.34 -27.09
CA PHE A 137 29.08 -1.56 -26.32
C PHE A 137 27.83 -0.86 -26.89
N GLY A 138 27.96 -0.17 -28.03
CA GLY A 138 26.85 0.60 -28.62
C GLY A 138 25.61 -0.22 -29.00
N ALA A 139 25.75 -1.55 -29.14
CA ALA A 139 24.65 -2.47 -29.45
C ALA A 139 23.77 -2.81 -28.23
N PHE A 140 24.21 -2.52 -27.00
CA PHE A 140 23.38 -2.81 -25.82
C PHE A 140 22.13 -1.92 -25.79
N PRO A 141 20.96 -2.49 -25.48
CA PRO A 141 19.74 -1.72 -25.37
C PRO A 141 19.82 -0.76 -24.18
N ASP A 142 19.10 0.35 -24.28
CA ASP A 142 18.99 1.30 -23.19
C ASP A 142 18.15 0.70 -22.05
N PRO A 143 18.69 0.55 -20.82
CA PRO A 143 17.99 -0.06 -19.69
C PRO A 143 16.80 0.77 -19.20
N ASP A 144 16.64 2.01 -19.65
CA ASP A 144 15.52 2.87 -19.30
C ASP A 144 14.34 2.79 -20.28
N HIS A 145 14.48 2.05 -21.38
CA HIS A 145 13.49 2.01 -22.45
C HIS A 145 13.08 0.59 -22.89
N GLY A 146 11.85 0.48 -23.39
CA GLY A 146 11.34 -0.73 -24.04
C GLY A 146 11.42 -2.01 -23.20
N VAL A 147 11.80 -3.11 -23.85
CA VAL A 147 11.89 -4.45 -23.24
C VAL A 147 13.04 -4.55 -22.24
N ALA A 148 14.17 -3.86 -22.50
CA ALA A 148 15.32 -3.89 -21.60
C ALA A 148 14.97 -3.35 -20.22
N ARG A 149 14.20 -2.26 -20.15
CA ARG A 149 13.65 -1.75 -18.89
C ARG A 149 12.86 -2.80 -18.13
N VAL A 150 11.94 -3.49 -18.81
CA VAL A 150 11.10 -4.52 -18.18
C VAL A 150 11.96 -5.64 -17.61
N VAL A 151 12.93 -6.16 -18.39
CA VAL A 151 13.83 -7.23 -17.93
C VAL A 151 14.68 -6.78 -16.75
N VAL A 152 15.19 -5.55 -16.78
CA VAL A 152 15.98 -4.99 -15.67
C VAL A 152 15.15 -4.89 -14.39
N MET A 153 13.89 -4.46 -14.48
CA MET A 153 13.01 -4.27 -13.33
C MET A 153 12.39 -5.57 -12.79
N LEU A 154 12.31 -6.63 -13.61
CA LEU A 154 11.54 -7.82 -13.30
C LEU A 154 11.97 -8.54 -12.00
N PRO A 155 13.27 -8.76 -11.70
CA PRO A 155 13.68 -9.35 -10.42
C PRO A 155 13.16 -8.57 -9.20
N GLY A 156 13.31 -7.25 -9.22
CA GLY A 156 12.86 -6.38 -8.15
C GLY A 156 11.35 -6.39 -7.99
N VAL A 157 10.60 -6.32 -9.09
CA VAL A 157 9.14 -6.36 -9.08
C VAL A 157 8.62 -7.69 -8.56
N LEU A 158 9.16 -8.83 -9.03
CA LEU A 158 8.77 -10.15 -8.55
C LEU A 158 9.11 -10.34 -7.07
N PHE A 159 10.27 -9.85 -6.65
CA PHE A 159 10.63 -9.83 -5.24
C PHE A 159 9.62 -9.04 -4.41
N MET A 160 9.24 -7.85 -4.85
CA MET A 160 8.25 -7.01 -4.16
C MET A 160 6.89 -7.70 -4.07
N VAL A 161 6.42 -8.34 -5.14
CA VAL A 161 5.19 -9.15 -5.10
C VAL A 161 5.31 -10.24 -4.05
N GLY A 162 6.35 -11.07 -4.11
CA GLY A 162 6.53 -12.18 -3.16
C GLY A 162 6.66 -11.70 -1.71
N PHE A 163 7.52 -10.71 -1.47
CA PHE A 163 7.76 -10.12 -0.16
C PHE A 163 6.48 -9.55 0.46
N PHE A 164 5.77 -8.69 -0.27
CA PHE A 164 4.54 -8.08 0.25
C PHE A 164 3.42 -9.09 0.35
N THR A 165 3.33 -10.10 -0.52
CA THR A 165 2.35 -11.20 -0.37
C THR A 165 2.56 -11.90 0.97
N VAL A 166 3.77 -12.44 1.20
CA VAL A 166 4.06 -13.19 2.43
C VAL A 166 3.83 -12.33 3.66
N HIS A 167 4.34 -11.10 3.68
CA HIS A 167 4.17 -10.20 4.82
C HIS A 167 2.70 -9.84 5.03
N PHE A 168 2.02 -9.35 3.99
CA PHE A 168 0.65 -8.85 4.09
C PHE A 168 -0.32 -9.94 4.53
N PHE A 169 -0.25 -11.13 3.92
CA PHE A 169 -1.08 -12.27 4.32
C PHE A 169 -0.68 -12.81 5.69
N GLY A 170 0.61 -12.84 6.04
CA GLY A 170 1.08 -13.24 7.37
C GLY A 170 0.51 -12.35 8.48
N PHE A 171 0.52 -11.03 8.29
CA PHE A 171 -0.11 -10.10 9.22
C PHE A 171 -1.63 -10.27 9.28
N HIS A 172 -2.30 -10.45 8.14
CA HIS A 172 -3.76 -10.69 8.13
C HIS A 172 -4.13 -12.01 8.79
N LEU A 173 -3.27 -13.04 8.70
CA LEU A 173 -3.44 -14.31 9.40
C LEU A 173 -3.43 -14.09 10.90
N ILE A 174 -2.36 -13.49 11.45
CA ILE A 174 -2.25 -13.21 12.89
C ILE A 174 -3.41 -12.33 13.36
N HIS A 175 -3.76 -11.31 12.58
CA HIS A 175 -4.92 -10.46 12.87
C HIS A 175 -6.24 -11.21 12.90
N GLY A 176 -6.52 -12.05 11.90
CA GLY A 176 -7.75 -12.82 11.85
C GLY A 176 -7.88 -13.73 13.08
N LEU A 177 -6.78 -14.33 13.54
CA LEU A 177 -6.74 -15.13 14.76
C LEU A 177 -7.07 -14.31 16.01
N LEU A 178 -6.43 -13.14 16.18
CA LEU A 178 -6.69 -12.25 17.31
C LEU A 178 -8.14 -11.74 17.30
N LEU A 179 -8.61 -11.27 16.13
CA LEU A 179 -9.96 -10.79 15.95
C LEU A 179 -10.99 -11.87 16.25
N ASN A 180 -10.80 -13.11 15.81
CA ASN A 180 -11.71 -14.20 16.14
C ASN A 180 -11.71 -14.55 17.63
N GLY A 181 -10.64 -14.25 18.36
CA GLY A 181 -10.59 -14.38 19.81
C GLY A 181 -11.44 -13.33 20.55
N PHE A 182 -11.48 -12.09 20.07
CA PHE A 182 -12.24 -10.99 20.70
C PHE A 182 -13.66 -10.85 20.16
N PHE A 183 -13.83 -11.06 18.87
CA PHE A 183 -15.05 -10.90 18.09
C PHE A 183 -15.26 -12.16 17.22
N PRO A 184 -15.73 -13.29 17.79
CA PRO A 184 -15.78 -14.55 17.07
C PRO A 184 -16.67 -14.46 15.81
N LEU A 185 -16.05 -14.67 14.65
CA LEU A 185 -16.78 -14.83 13.37
C LEU A 185 -17.12 -16.30 13.14
N VAL A 186 -16.20 -17.19 13.50
CA VAL A 186 -16.35 -18.65 13.43
C VAL A 186 -16.09 -19.23 14.81
N ARG A 187 -16.91 -20.20 15.22
CA ARG A 187 -16.82 -20.88 16.53
C ARG A 187 -15.72 -21.94 16.55
N ALA A 188 -14.48 -21.53 16.30
CA ALA A 188 -13.32 -22.42 16.32
C ALA A 188 -12.11 -21.70 16.94
N THR A 189 -11.33 -22.42 17.73
CA THR A 189 -10.13 -21.91 18.40
C THR A 189 -8.86 -22.26 17.62
N PRO A 190 -7.82 -21.42 17.63
CA PRO A 190 -6.55 -21.75 16.99
C PRO A 190 -5.65 -22.66 17.83
N PHE A 191 -5.91 -22.77 19.14
CA PHE A 191 -5.06 -23.53 20.06
C PHE A 191 -5.12 -25.04 19.77
N GLY A 192 -3.95 -25.68 19.73
CA GLY A 192 -3.82 -27.11 19.47
C GLY A 192 -3.94 -27.53 18.00
N LYS A 193 -4.00 -26.58 17.05
CA LYS A 193 -4.07 -26.85 15.61
C LYS A 193 -2.69 -26.90 14.97
N SER A 194 -2.52 -27.75 13.95
CA SER A 194 -1.34 -27.73 13.09
C SER A 194 -1.30 -26.44 12.23
N PRO A 195 -0.14 -26.04 11.67
CA PRO A 195 -0.05 -24.89 10.78
C PRO A 195 -1.05 -24.93 9.61
N GLU A 196 -1.26 -26.09 9.00
CA GLU A 196 -2.21 -26.29 7.90
C GLU A 196 -3.65 -26.06 8.37
N GLN A 197 -3.99 -26.56 9.56
CA GLN A 197 -5.31 -26.35 10.16
C GLN A 197 -5.55 -24.89 10.55
N VAL A 198 -4.51 -24.18 11.02
CA VAL A 198 -4.57 -22.73 11.27
C VAL A 198 -4.80 -21.97 9.97
N PHE A 199 -4.10 -22.34 8.89
CA PHE A 199 -4.27 -21.71 7.58
C PHE A 199 -5.69 -21.95 7.03
N ALA A 200 -6.20 -23.17 7.13
CA ALA A 200 -7.58 -23.50 6.76
C ALA A 200 -8.61 -22.71 7.59
N LEU A 201 -8.35 -22.56 8.89
CA LEU A 201 -9.19 -21.77 9.79
C LEU A 201 -9.22 -20.29 9.36
N VAL A 202 -8.08 -19.67 9.11
CA VAL A 202 -8.04 -18.26 8.66
C VAL A 202 -8.67 -18.09 7.28
N THR A 203 -8.49 -19.07 6.39
CA THR A 203 -9.18 -19.07 5.09
C THR A 203 -10.70 -19.10 5.26
N SER A 204 -11.21 -19.85 6.25
CA SER A 204 -12.64 -19.84 6.59
C SER A 204 -13.11 -18.47 7.11
N PHE A 205 -12.25 -17.75 7.86
CA PHE A 205 -12.56 -16.38 8.28
C PHE A 205 -12.67 -15.44 7.08
N ALA A 206 -11.73 -15.54 6.13
CA ALA A 206 -11.74 -14.74 4.91
C ALA A 206 -12.98 -15.01 4.06
N ALA A 207 -13.32 -16.28 3.87
CA ALA A 207 -14.52 -16.68 3.12
C ALA A 207 -15.80 -16.17 3.79
N GLU A 208 -15.93 -16.35 5.10
CA GLU A 208 -17.13 -15.94 5.83
C GLU A 208 -17.26 -14.41 5.92
N ALA A 209 -16.15 -13.70 6.16
CA ALA A 209 -16.13 -12.25 6.19
C ALA A 209 -16.44 -11.67 4.80
N MET A 210 -15.91 -12.27 3.72
CA MET A 210 -16.26 -11.84 2.37
C MET A 210 -17.74 -12.07 2.09
N ARG A 211 -18.28 -13.26 2.42
CA ARG A 211 -19.70 -13.58 2.21
C ARG A 211 -20.63 -12.61 2.94
N ARG A 212 -20.32 -12.23 4.18
CA ARG A 212 -21.14 -11.32 4.99
C ARG A 212 -20.93 -9.84 4.67
N TYR A 213 -19.69 -9.43 4.39
CA TYR A 213 -19.31 -8.02 4.35
C TYR A 213 -18.84 -7.54 2.97
N TRP A 214 -19.11 -8.27 1.88
CA TRP A 214 -18.77 -7.84 0.53
C TRP A 214 -19.33 -6.44 0.15
N PRO A 215 -20.54 -5.99 0.58
CA PRO A 215 -21.01 -4.65 0.21
C PRO A 215 -20.09 -3.56 0.77
N PHE A 216 -19.56 -3.78 1.97
CA PHE A 216 -18.58 -2.89 2.58
C PHE A 216 -17.23 -2.93 1.86
N VAL A 217 -16.77 -4.10 1.40
CA VAL A 217 -15.58 -4.22 0.54
C VAL A 217 -15.77 -3.42 -0.75
N ALA A 218 -16.92 -3.54 -1.40
CA ALA A 218 -17.25 -2.81 -2.63
C ALA A 218 -17.30 -1.30 -2.40
N ALA A 219 -18.00 -0.84 -1.36
CA ALA A 219 -18.06 0.58 -0.99
C ALA A 219 -16.66 1.15 -0.70
N SER A 220 -15.84 0.39 0.04
CA SER A 220 -14.45 0.76 0.32
C SER A 220 -13.61 0.83 -0.96
N ALA A 221 -13.73 -0.14 -1.87
CA ALA A 221 -13.03 -0.13 -3.14
C ALA A 221 -13.41 1.10 -3.99
N LEU A 222 -14.71 1.41 -4.11
CA LEU A 222 -15.21 2.59 -4.83
C LEU A 222 -14.68 3.89 -4.21
N SER A 223 -14.68 3.99 -2.88
CA SER A 223 -14.15 5.16 -2.16
C SER A 223 -12.65 5.37 -2.39
N ARG A 224 -11.93 4.30 -2.74
CA ARG A 224 -10.48 4.30 -2.94
C ARG A 224 -10.06 4.35 -4.40
N LEU A 225 -10.97 4.49 -5.38
CA LEU A 225 -10.60 4.63 -6.80
C LEU A 225 -9.53 5.72 -7.05
N PRO A 226 -9.59 6.92 -6.44
CA PRO A 226 -8.52 7.90 -6.59
C PRO A 226 -7.18 7.43 -6.01
N ALA A 227 -7.21 6.58 -4.98
CA ALA A 227 -6.00 5.99 -4.42
C ALA A 227 -5.39 4.94 -5.35
N TYR A 228 -6.17 4.17 -6.12
CA TYR A 228 -5.64 3.28 -7.16
C TYR A 228 -4.93 4.07 -8.26
N ALA A 229 -5.55 5.14 -8.76
CA ALA A 229 -4.93 5.99 -9.77
C ALA A 229 -3.60 6.58 -9.28
N ARG A 230 -3.56 7.03 -8.01
CA ARG A 230 -2.32 7.51 -7.39
C ARG A 230 -1.30 6.40 -7.17
N ALA A 231 -1.71 5.24 -6.68
CA ALA A 231 -0.83 4.09 -6.48
C ALA A 231 -0.17 3.67 -7.80
N PHE A 232 -0.93 3.68 -8.89
CA PHE A 232 -0.41 3.37 -10.22
C PHE A 232 0.55 4.45 -10.76
N ALA A 233 0.32 5.72 -10.43
CA ALA A 233 1.14 6.84 -10.89
C ALA A 233 2.38 7.12 -10.03
N ILE A 234 2.35 6.77 -8.74
CA ILE A 234 3.46 6.97 -7.81
C ILE A 234 4.41 5.79 -7.94
N THR A 235 5.62 6.07 -8.42
CA THR A 235 6.70 5.10 -8.56
C THR A 235 7.84 5.45 -7.60
N ASP A 236 7.57 5.94 -6.40
CA ASP A 236 8.63 6.24 -5.44
C ASP A 236 8.93 5.03 -4.53
N GLY A 237 10.22 4.83 -4.22
CA GLY A 237 10.65 3.77 -3.29
C GLY A 237 10.23 4.04 -1.83
N GLY A 238 9.64 5.20 -1.53
CA GLY A 238 9.12 5.57 -0.21
C GLY A 238 7.94 4.69 0.25
N MET A 239 7.35 3.93 -0.68
CA MET A 239 6.29 2.97 -0.43
C MET A 239 6.66 1.83 0.53
N LEU A 240 7.94 1.60 0.83
CA LEU A 240 8.33 0.49 1.69
C LEU A 240 7.97 0.71 3.17
N PHE A 241 8.17 1.90 3.74
CA PHE A 241 8.03 2.11 5.20
C PHE A 241 6.70 2.71 5.65
N ALA A 242 6.07 3.54 4.82
CA ALA A 242 4.79 4.15 5.15
C ALA A 242 3.68 3.11 5.50
N PRO A 243 3.60 1.95 4.80
CA PRO A 243 2.66 0.90 5.18
C PRO A 243 2.91 0.34 6.59
N TYR A 244 4.18 0.17 7.01
CA TYR A 244 4.49 -0.41 8.33
C TYR A 244 4.03 0.47 9.48
N LEU A 245 4.23 1.80 9.40
CA LEU A 245 3.73 2.71 10.44
C LEU A 245 2.20 2.70 10.51
N ASN A 246 1.54 2.63 9.36
CA ASN A 246 0.08 2.49 9.30
C ASN A 246 -0.36 1.15 9.91
N VAL A 247 0.36 0.06 9.64
CA VAL A 247 0.09 -1.26 10.22
C VAL A 247 0.25 -1.24 11.74
N ILE A 248 1.33 -0.67 12.28
CA ILE A 248 1.53 -0.53 13.73
C ILE A 248 0.39 0.27 14.36
N ARG A 249 -0.01 1.38 13.73
CA ARG A 249 -1.15 2.18 14.17
C ARG A 249 -2.43 1.35 14.21
N MET A 250 -2.69 0.57 13.16
CA MET A 250 -3.86 -0.31 13.08
C MET A 250 -3.85 -1.39 14.18
N HIS A 251 -2.70 -2.04 14.43
CA HIS A 251 -2.56 -3.03 15.50
C HIS A 251 -2.82 -2.41 16.88
N ALA A 252 -2.24 -1.24 17.15
CA ALA A 252 -2.45 -0.51 18.40
C ALA A 252 -3.93 -0.20 18.61
N MET A 253 -4.65 0.20 17.55
CA MET A 253 -6.09 0.42 17.63
C MET A 253 -6.88 -0.86 17.90
N ILE A 254 -6.53 -2.01 17.28
CA ILE A 254 -7.17 -3.31 17.59
C ILE A 254 -7.05 -3.65 19.07
N PHE A 255 -5.88 -3.44 19.68
CA PHE A 255 -5.72 -3.63 21.12
C PHE A 255 -6.59 -2.69 21.94
N VAL A 256 -6.62 -1.40 21.59
CA VAL A 256 -7.54 -0.44 22.22
C VAL A 256 -8.99 -0.91 22.13
N PHE A 257 -9.42 -1.42 20.98
CA PHE A 257 -10.78 -1.95 20.78
C PHE A 257 -11.06 -3.21 21.59
N ALA A 258 -10.11 -4.13 21.67
CA ALA A 258 -10.23 -5.34 22.48
C ALA A 258 -10.46 -4.99 23.96
N PHE A 259 -9.73 -4.00 24.49
CA PHE A 259 -9.92 -3.53 25.87
C PHE A 259 -11.23 -2.77 26.08
N LEU A 260 -11.63 -1.91 25.13
CA LEU A 260 -12.92 -1.19 25.20
C LEU A 260 -14.12 -2.15 25.12
N GLY A 261 -14.05 -3.17 24.27
CA GLY A 261 -15.08 -4.21 24.16
C GLY A 261 -15.23 -5.00 25.46
N ARG A 262 -14.11 -5.38 26.10
CA ARG A 262 -14.16 -6.02 27.43
C ARG A 262 -14.78 -5.13 28.51
N GLY A 263 -14.71 -3.80 28.34
CA GLY A 263 -15.30 -2.81 29.24
C GLY A 263 -16.81 -2.57 29.04
N ARG A 264 -17.49 -3.27 28.10
CA ARG A 264 -18.92 -3.09 27.77
C ARG A 264 -19.30 -1.67 27.31
N ILE A 265 -18.35 -0.88 26.79
CA ILE A 265 -18.60 0.46 26.21
C ILE A 265 -19.01 0.31 24.73
N GLU A 266 -19.88 -0.68 24.44
CA GLU A 266 -20.08 -1.20 23.09
C GLU A 266 -20.93 -0.26 22.22
N SER A 267 -21.92 0.42 22.79
CA SER A 267 -22.88 1.22 22.02
C SER A 267 -22.31 2.56 21.55
N TRP A 268 -21.53 3.26 22.38
CA TRP A 268 -20.93 4.54 22.02
C TRP A 268 -19.59 4.41 21.30
N GLY A 269 -18.84 3.33 21.59
CA GLY A 269 -17.54 3.07 20.97
C GLY A 269 -17.64 2.89 19.44
N LEU A 270 -18.74 2.32 18.95
CA LEU A 270 -18.99 2.12 17.52
C LEU A 270 -19.05 3.44 16.73
N TYR A 271 -19.73 4.45 17.26
CA TYR A 271 -19.85 5.75 16.59
C TYR A 271 -18.54 6.53 16.60
N ALA A 272 -17.82 6.51 17.72
CA ALA A 272 -16.48 7.09 17.78
C ALA A 272 -15.54 6.42 16.78
N LEU A 273 -15.66 5.09 16.61
CA LEU A 273 -14.87 4.32 15.64
C LEU A 273 -15.20 4.70 14.19
N LEU A 274 -16.49 4.80 13.84
CA LEU A 274 -16.90 5.24 12.51
C LEU A 274 -16.35 6.64 12.19
N VAL A 275 -16.39 7.56 13.16
CA VAL A 275 -15.84 8.91 12.99
C VAL A 275 -14.32 8.88 12.82
N VAL A 276 -13.58 8.20 13.70
CA VAL A 276 -12.11 8.20 13.64
C VAL A 276 -11.60 7.54 12.35
N TYR A 277 -12.30 6.51 11.87
CA TYR A 277 -11.83 5.70 10.75
C TYR A 277 -12.28 6.21 9.38
N PHE A 278 -13.55 6.64 9.28
CA PHE A 278 -14.14 6.98 7.98
C PHE A 278 -14.30 8.46 7.75
N LEU A 279 -14.32 9.29 8.79
CA LEU A 279 -14.33 10.73 8.58
C LEU A 279 -12.97 11.13 8.00
N PRO A 280 -12.90 11.79 6.82
CA PRO A 280 -11.66 12.22 6.22
C PRO A 280 -11.11 13.45 6.95
N LEU A 281 -10.82 13.31 8.25
CA LEU A 281 -10.43 14.38 9.18
C LEU A 281 -9.29 15.23 8.62
N GLY A 282 -8.27 14.60 8.01
CA GLY A 282 -7.17 15.32 7.38
C GLY A 282 -7.62 16.25 6.27
N SER A 283 -8.52 15.79 5.40
CA SER A 283 -9.05 16.58 4.28
C SER A 283 -9.99 17.69 4.78
N VAL A 284 -10.83 17.39 5.77
CA VAL A 284 -11.74 18.38 6.38
C VAL A 284 -10.94 19.47 7.11
N ILE A 285 -9.99 19.08 7.96
CA ILE A 285 -9.10 20.02 8.66
C ILE A 285 -8.27 20.82 7.66
N GLY A 286 -7.79 20.20 6.59
CA GLY A 286 -7.06 20.88 5.52
C GLY A 286 -7.92 21.92 4.79
N LEU A 287 -9.22 21.65 4.62
CA LEU A 287 -10.17 22.60 4.05
C LEU A 287 -10.45 23.75 5.02
N LEU A 288 -10.60 23.46 6.32
CA LEU A 288 -10.86 24.46 7.36
C LEU A 288 -9.65 25.35 7.66
N ARG A 289 -8.43 24.83 7.55
CA ARG A 289 -7.17 25.56 7.78
C ARG A 289 -6.76 26.47 6.61
N ARG A 290 -7.64 26.71 5.63
CA ARG A 290 -7.35 27.69 4.57
C ARG A 290 -7.09 29.05 5.21
N ARG A 291 -5.82 29.49 5.20
CA ARG A 291 -5.50 30.90 5.36
C ARG A 291 -6.08 31.63 4.14
N PRO A 292 -6.81 32.75 4.34
CA PRO A 292 -7.16 33.62 3.24
C PRO A 292 -5.91 33.98 2.43
N PRO A 293 -6.00 34.10 1.09
CA PRO A 293 -4.87 34.55 0.30
C PRO A 293 -4.38 35.89 0.86
N ALA A 294 -3.07 35.96 1.15
CA ALA A 294 -2.41 37.09 1.82
C ALA A 294 -2.38 38.39 0.99
N GLY A 295 -3.23 38.54 -0.03
CA GLY A 295 -3.29 39.67 -0.95
C GLY A 295 -4.57 40.51 -0.88
N ALA A 296 -5.50 40.23 0.04
CA ALA A 296 -6.74 41.02 0.17
C ALA A 296 -6.67 42.15 1.22
N ALA A 297 -5.55 42.31 1.92
CA ALA A 297 -5.33 43.39 2.88
C ALA A 297 -4.01 44.10 2.52
N GLY A 298 -4.09 45.29 1.91
CA GLY A 298 -2.92 46.14 1.72
C GLY A 298 -2.76 46.86 0.39
N GLY A 299 -3.84 47.16 -0.33
CA GLY A 299 -3.83 48.26 -1.30
C GLY A 299 -3.90 49.60 -0.57
N VAL A 300 -2.86 49.98 0.17
CA VAL A 300 -2.68 51.36 0.61
C VAL A 300 -1.93 52.08 -0.49
N THR A 301 -2.68 52.72 -1.38
CA THR A 301 -2.16 53.74 -2.28
C THR A 301 -1.68 54.92 -1.43
N THR A 302 -0.38 55.15 -1.34
CA THR A 302 0.15 56.44 -0.89
C THR A 302 -0.13 57.49 -1.96
N PRO A 303 -0.87 58.58 -1.67
CA PRO A 303 -0.88 59.74 -2.53
C PRO A 303 0.45 60.51 -2.40
N VAL A 304 0.78 61.17 -3.52
CA VAL A 304 1.96 61.99 -3.87
C VAL A 304 2.60 62.78 -2.74
#